data_AF-A0A9I9DFC6-F1
#
_entry.id   AF-A0A9I9DFC6-F1
#
_cell.length_a   1.000
_cell.length_b   1.000
_cell.length_c   1.000
_cell.angle_alpha   90.00
_cell.angle_beta   90.00
_cell.angle_gamma   90.00
#
_symmetry.space_group_name_H-M   'P 1'
#
loop_
_entity.id
_entity.type
_entity.pdbx_description
1 polymer ?
#
loop_
_entity_poly.entity_id
_entity_poly.type
_entity_poly.pdbx_seq_one_letter_code
_entity_poly.pdbx_strand_id
1 'polypeptide(L)' 'MEEKDRDHRHHCHRDSPTPMKKAYYISRNGRLEQPHFLEIHLFPDHPLRLKDVSDWLAVLRGNPMPFLYPWS' A
#
# COMPACT_ATOMS: atom_id res chain seq x y z
N MET A 1 -28.42 -12.20 -38.83
CA MET A 1 -27.43 -11.11 -38.98
C MET A 1 -27.99 -9.95 -38.18
N GLU A 2 -27.48 -9.55 -37.03
CA GLU A 2 -26.15 -9.66 -36.44
C GLU A 2 -26.30 -9.93 -34.94
N GLU A 3 -25.78 -11.07 -34.50
CA GLU A 3 -25.55 -11.39 -33.09
C GLU A 3 -24.09 -11.06 -32.82
N LYS A 4 -23.78 -9.81 -32.44
CA LYS A 4 -22.41 -9.41 -32.07
C LYS A 4 -22.36 -8.09 -31.30
N ASP A 5 -22.96 -8.01 -30.12
CA ASP A 5 -22.62 -6.90 -29.20
C ASP A 5 -22.81 -7.27 -27.72
N ARG A 6 -22.18 -8.37 -27.29
CA ARG A 6 -22.12 -8.75 -25.88
C ARG A 6 -20.75 -9.29 -25.49
N ASP A 7 -19.67 -8.52 -25.65
CA ASP A 7 -18.39 -8.94 -25.04
C ASP A 7 -17.36 -7.83 -24.79
N HIS A 8 -17.80 -6.64 -24.37
CA HIS A 8 -16.87 -5.54 -24.05
C HIS A 8 -16.95 -5.02 -22.60
N ARG A 9 -17.65 -5.69 -21.67
CA ARG A 9 -17.94 -5.09 -20.34
C ARG A 9 -17.43 -5.83 -19.11
N HIS A 10 -16.51 -6.79 -19.23
CA HIS A 10 -16.02 -7.52 -18.03
C HIS A 10 -14.52 -7.39 -17.74
N HIS A 11 -13.77 -6.58 -18.48
CA HIS A 11 -12.31 -6.52 -18.34
C HIS A 11 -11.76 -5.25 -17.66
N CYS A 12 -12.57 -4.55 -16.85
CA CYS A 12 -12.17 -3.27 -16.23
C CYS A 12 -12.20 -3.26 -14.69
N HIS A 13 -12.64 -4.32 -14.02
CA HIS A 13 -12.65 -4.37 -12.55
C HIS A 13 -11.42 -5.07 -11.95
N ARG A 14 -10.61 -5.75 -12.77
CA ARG A 14 -9.49 -6.56 -12.28
C ARG A 14 -8.23 -5.75 -11.95
N ASP A 15 -8.15 -4.51 -12.43
CA ASP A 15 -6.93 -3.69 -12.31
C ASP A 15 -7.10 -2.46 -11.43
N SER A 16 -8.22 -2.34 -10.69
CA SER A 16 -8.41 -1.23 -9.75
C SER A 16 -7.55 -1.45 -8.51
N PRO A 17 -6.83 -0.43 -8.02
CA PRO A 17 -6.03 -0.56 -6.82
C PRO A 17 -6.94 -0.77 -5.60
N THR A 18 -6.65 -1.82 -4.84
CA THR A 18 -7.39 -2.18 -3.64
C THR A 18 -6.76 -1.51 -2.41
N PRO A 19 -7.56 -0.89 -1.52
CA PRO A 19 -7.04 -0.34 -0.27
C PRO A 19 -6.64 -1.48 0.68
N MET A 20 -5.42 -1.39 1.21
CA MET A 20 -4.88 -2.35 2.16
C MET A 20 -4.46 -1.65 3.45
N LYS A 21 -5.07 -2.07 4.55
CA LYS A 21 -4.74 -1.55 5.88
C LYS A 21 -3.47 -2.19 6.41
N LYS A 22 -2.57 -1.37 6.95
CA LYS A 22 -1.31 -1.78 7.58
C LYS A 22 -1.16 -1.12 8.94
N ALA A 23 -0.46 -1.80 9.82
CA ALA A 23 -0.02 -1.26 11.09
C ALA A 23 1.50 -1.39 11.14
N TYR A 24 2.16 -0.37 11.67
CA TYR A 24 3.59 -0.42 11.96
C TYR A 24 3.86 0.08 13.38
N TYR A 25 4.94 -0.43 13.93
CA TYR A 25 5.40 -0.11 15.27
C TYR A 25 6.76 0.55 15.18
N ILE A 26 7.03 1.48 16.10
CA ILE A 26 8.35 2.08 16.25
C ILE A 26 8.91 1.59 17.57
N SER A 27 10.13 1.06 17.54
CA SER A 27 10.86 0.72 18.75
C SER A 27 11.87 1.82 19.06
N ARG A 28 11.73 2.46 20.21
CA ARG A 28 12.69 3.46 20.72
C ARG A 28 13.13 3.06 22.12
N ASN A 29 14.44 2.97 22.33
CA ASN A 29 15.04 2.62 23.62
C ASN A 29 14.52 1.29 24.20
N GLY A 30 14.32 0.28 23.35
CA GLY A 30 13.79 -1.03 23.76
C GLY A 30 12.30 -1.06 24.09
N ARG A 31 11.56 0.03 23.83
CA ARG A 31 10.12 0.13 24.07
C ARG A 31 9.38 0.21 22.75
N LEU A 32 8.34 -0.61 22.60
CA LEU A 32 7.43 -0.56 21.47
C LEU A 32 6.40 0.53 21.70
N GLU A 33 6.30 1.46 20.76
CA GLU A 33 5.25 2.48 20.75
C GLU A 33 3.91 1.89 20.30
N GLN A 34 2.84 2.64 20.53
CA GLN A 34 1.50 2.28 20.04
C GLN A 34 1.50 2.06 18.51
N PRO A 35 0.66 1.15 17.99
CA PRO A 35 0.59 0.89 16.56
C PRO A 35 0.14 2.13 15.80
N HIS A 36 0.80 2.39 14.69
CA HIS A 36 0.43 3.42 13.74
C HIS A 36 -0.22 2.78 12.52
N PHE A 37 -1.46 3.17 12.25
CA PHE A 37 -2.22 2.64 11.12
C PHE A 37 -2.03 3.50 9.88
N LEU A 38 -1.96 2.84 8.73
CA LEU A 38 -1.93 3.48 7.43
C LEU A 38 -2.70 2.63 6.41
N GLU A 39 -3.18 3.27 5.35
CA GLU A 39 -3.87 2.62 4.25
C GLU A 39 -3.09 2.86 2.96
N ILE A 40 -2.72 1.77 2.28
CA ILE A 40 -1.97 1.80 1.00
C ILE A 40 -2.87 1.21 -0.07
N HIS A 41 -2.99 1.91 -1.19
CA HIS A 41 -3.69 1.43 -2.36
C HIS A 41 -2.71 0.63 -3.24
N LEU A 42 -2.96 -0.67 -3.41
CA LEU A 42 -2.10 -1.58 -4.17
C LEU A 42 -2.84 -2.16 -5.36
N PHE A 43 -2.16 -2.22 -6.51
CA PHE A 43 -2.65 -2.93 -7.67
C PHE A 43 -2.49 -4.45 -7.48
N PRO A 44 -3.40 -5.28 -8.02
CA PRO A 44 -3.38 -6.73 -7.79
C PRO A 44 -2.11 -7.45 -8.27
N ASP A 45 -1.41 -6.88 -9.24
CA ASP A 45 -0.14 -7.34 -9.80
C ASP A 45 1.10 -6.75 -9.11
N HIS A 46 0.91 -5.76 -8.21
CA HIS A 46 1.98 -5.10 -7.48
C HIS A 46 1.92 -5.44 -5.98
N PRO A 47 2.60 -6.52 -5.54
CA PRO A 47 2.62 -6.88 -4.12
C PRO A 47 3.31 -5.78 -3.30
N LEU A 48 2.85 -5.60 -2.05
CA LEU A 48 3.42 -4.61 -1.14
C LEU A 48 4.93 -4.85 -0.96
N ARG A 49 5.73 -3.84 -1.25
CA ARG A 49 7.17 -3.84 -0.97
C ARG A 49 7.47 -2.83 0.13
N LEU A 50 8.60 -3.02 0.81
CA LEU A 50 9.08 -2.06 1.80
C LEU A 50 9.22 -0.65 1.20
N LYS A 51 9.65 -0.54 -0.07
CA LYS A 51 9.73 0.73 -0.78
C LYS A 51 8.38 1.49 -0.74
N ASP A 52 7.28 0.78 -0.93
CA ASP A 52 5.95 1.40 -1.01
C ASP A 52 5.53 1.98 0.34
N VAL A 53 5.90 1.30 1.44
CA VAL A 53 5.68 1.80 2.80
C VAL A 53 6.59 2.99 3.11
N SER A 54 7.87 2.91 2.73
CA SER A 54 8.84 3.99 2.93
C SER A 54 8.45 5.26 2.18
N ASP A 55 8.06 5.15 0.92
CA ASP A 55 7.62 6.28 0.08
C ASP A 55 6.37 6.92 0.69
N TRP A 56 5.39 6.11 1.13
CA TRP A 56 4.21 6.61 1.84
C TRP A 56 4.55 7.34 3.14
N LEU A 57 5.48 6.80 3.93
CA LEU A 57 5.92 7.43 5.18
C LEU A 57 6.70 8.71 4.94
N ALA A 58 7.50 8.78 3.87
CA ALA A 58 8.18 10.00 3.46
C ALA A 58 7.18 11.11 3.11
N VAL A 59 6.06 10.77 2.48
CA VAL A 59 4.96 11.72 2.19
C VAL A 59 4.20 12.12 3.46
N LEU A 60 3.84 11.14 4.31
CA LEU A 60 3.01 11.41 5.49
C LEU A 60 3.75 12.10 6.65
N ARG A 61 5.04 11.80 6.82
CA ARG A 61 5.84 12.23 7.99
C ARG A 61 7.11 12.99 7.63
N GLY A 62 7.44 13.08 6.35
CA GLY A 62 8.66 13.70 5.85
C GLY A 62 9.75 12.68 5.52
N ASN A 63 10.58 13.04 4.54
CA ASN A 63 11.64 12.22 3.94
C ASN A 63 12.57 11.49 4.93
N PRO A 64 13.02 12.07 6.07
CA PRO A 64 13.94 11.33 6.94
C PRO A 64 13.26 10.15 7.66
N MET A 65 11.95 10.20 7.91
CA MET A 65 11.25 9.26 8.79
C MET A 65 11.50 7.77 8.47
N PRO A 66 11.33 7.28 7.23
CA PRO A 66 11.59 5.88 6.91
C PRO A 66 13.06 5.46 7.03
N PHE A 67 14.02 6.39 7.01
CA PHE A 67 15.45 6.09 7.12
C PHE A 67 15.97 6.11 8.56
N LEU A 68 15.16 6.57 9.52
CA LEU A 68 15.55 6.64 10.94
C LEU A 68 15.54 5.27 11.65
N TYR A 69 14.86 4.28 11.08
CA TYR A 69 14.64 2.99 11.72
C TYR A 69 14.92 1.83 10.75
N PRO A 70 15.49 0.72 11.24
CA PRO A 70 15.46 -0.53 10.50
C PRO A 70 14.03 -1.06 10.42
N TRP A 71 13.68 -1.68 9.28
CA TRP A 71 12.36 -2.23 9.03
C TRP A 71 12.36 -3.76 9.09
N SER A 72 11.26 -4.35 9.54
CA SER A 72 11.02 -5.79 9.61
C SER A 72 9.55 -6.11 9.40
#